data_AF-A0A535KUQ2-F1
#
_entry.id   AF-A0A535KUQ2-F1
#
_cell.length_a   1.000
_cell.length_b   1.000
_cell.length_c   1.000
_cell.angle_alpha   90.00
_cell.angle_beta   90.00
_cell.angle_gamma   90.00
#
_symmetry.space_group_name_H-M   'P 1'
#
loop_
_entity.id
_entity.type
_entity.pdbx_description
1 polymer ?
#
loop_
_entity_poly.entity_id
_entity_poly.type
_entity_poly.pdbx_seq_one_letter_code
_entity_poly.pdbx_strand_id
1 'polypeptide(L)'
;KHLVRITLGKMRLGIGDPTVLDALSFAKKGDRSLRPILEGAYNRTSDLGLIARTLWDSGEAGLEALKVRAGHPLRPQLAERLPNPEAVIKKLGTVGVQPKYDGLRVQIHKDGDAISIFSRNLESMTEMFPELVMAASKLKVANVILDGEAIAYNPESEEYVPFQETTARRRKEGIQELA
;
A
#
# COMPACT_ATOMS: atom_id res chain seq x y z
N LYS A 1 17.49 -20.31 -17.49
CA LYS A 1 18.06 -19.02 -17.03
C LYS A 1 17.05 -18.13 -16.30
N HIS A 2 15.94 -17.71 -16.93
CA HIS A 2 15.00 -16.76 -16.30
C HIS A 2 14.22 -17.35 -15.12
N LEU A 3 13.83 -18.62 -15.16
CA LEU A 3 13.16 -19.30 -14.03
C LEU A 3 13.94 -19.16 -12.72
N VAL A 4 15.26 -19.42 -12.74
CA VAL A 4 16.14 -19.26 -11.57
C VAL A 4 16.22 -17.80 -11.11
N ARG A 5 16.18 -16.83 -12.02
CA ARG A 5 16.20 -15.40 -11.64
C ARG A 5 14.91 -14.95 -10.98
N ILE A 6 13.77 -15.50 -11.43
CA ILE A 6 12.45 -15.26 -10.83
C ILE A 6 12.43 -15.80 -9.40
N THR A 7 12.82 -17.06 -9.20
CA THR A 7 12.83 -17.69 -7.87
C THR A 7 13.76 -16.99 -6.88
N LEU A 8 14.86 -16.39 -7.37
CA LEU A 8 15.79 -15.63 -6.54
C LEU A 8 15.41 -14.14 -6.36
N GLY A 9 14.33 -13.66 -6.98
CA GLY A 9 13.95 -12.24 -6.96
C GLY A 9 14.97 -11.31 -7.63
N LYS A 10 15.81 -11.82 -8.54
CA LYS A 10 16.96 -11.11 -9.14
C LYS A 10 16.85 -11.05 -10.66
N MET A 11 15.74 -10.51 -11.16
CA MET A 11 15.50 -10.37 -12.61
C MET A 11 16.49 -9.41 -13.29
N ARG A 12 16.85 -8.31 -12.61
CA ARG A 12 17.81 -7.29 -13.07
C ARG A 12 17.52 -6.76 -14.49
N LEU A 13 16.24 -6.57 -14.80
CA LEU A 13 15.80 -6.06 -16.11
C LEU A 13 15.75 -4.53 -16.16
N GLY A 14 15.77 -3.84 -15.02
CA GLY A 14 15.55 -2.38 -14.97
C GLY A 14 14.13 -1.96 -15.37
N ILE A 15 13.18 -2.89 -15.33
CA ILE A 15 11.77 -2.69 -15.66
C ILE A 15 10.99 -2.70 -14.36
N GLY A 16 10.15 -1.68 -14.14
CA GLY A 16 9.20 -1.61 -13.04
C GLY A 16 7.77 -1.39 -13.54
N ASP A 17 6.82 -1.29 -12.61
CA ASP A 17 5.40 -1.18 -12.92
C ASP A 17 5.09 -0.04 -13.90
N PRO A 18 5.67 1.17 -13.77
CA PRO A 18 5.48 2.23 -14.76
C PRO A 18 5.86 1.81 -16.18
N THR A 19 6.96 1.08 -16.37
CA THR A 19 7.38 0.62 -17.69
C THR A 19 6.38 -0.39 -18.27
N VAL A 20 5.82 -1.26 -17.43
CA VAL A 20 4.81 -2.23 -17.84
C VAL A 20 3.51 -1.54 -18.26
N LEU A 21 3.05 -0.52 -17.51
CA LEU A 21 1.84 0.25 -17.87
C LEU A 21 2.01 0.96 -19.23
N ASP A 22 3.17 1.56 -19.50
CA ASP A 22 3.47 2.17 -20.81
C ASP A 22 3.45 1.11 -21.92
N ALA A 23 4.02 -0.07 -21.67
CA ALA A 23 4.04 -1.17 -22.62
C ALA A 23 2.62 -1.71 -22.91
N LEU A 24 1.74 -1.78 -21.91
CA LEU A 24 0.34 -2.17 -22.10
C LEU A 24 -0.42 -1.17 -22.98
N SER A 25 -0.21 0.14 -22.76
CA SER A 25 -0.78 1.18 -23.63
C SER A 25 -0.29 1.00 -25.07
N PHE A 26 1.02 0.83 -25.25
CA PHE A 26 1.63 0.71 -26.58
C PHE A 26 1.16 -0.57 -27.29
N ALA A 27 1.05 -1.68 -26.58
CA ALA A 27 0.56 -2.94 -27.14
C ALA A 27 -0.92 -2.87 -27.57
N LYS A 28 -1.74 -2.03 -26.92
CA LYS A 28 -3.18 -1.90 -27.24
C LYS A 28 -3.47 -0.83 -28.30
N LYS A 29 -2.78 0.32 -28.27
CA LYS A 29 -3.06 1.49 -29.13
C LYS A 29 -1.88 1.96 -30.00
N GLY A 30 -0.68 1.41 -29.81
CA GLY A 30 0.53 1.86 -30.52
C GLY A 30 1.17 3.13 -29.96
N ASP A 31 0.67 3.65 -28.82
CA ASP A 31 1.19 4.84 -28.15
C ASP A 31 1.03 4.76 -26.63
N ARG A 32 1.35 5.83 -25.90
CA ARG A 32 1.22 5.93 -24.44
C ARG A 32 -0.04 6.68 -23.97
N SER A 33 -1.04 6.85 -24.84
CA SER A 33 -2.25 7.63 -24.55
C SER A 33 -3.09 7.05 -23.40
N LEU A 34 -3.02 5.72 -23.18
CA LEU A 34 -3.74 5.05 -22.09
C LEU A 34 -3.04 5.16 -20.74
N ARG A 35 -1.90 5.86 -20.64
CA ARG A 35 -1.15 5.96 -19.39
C ARG A 35 -2.01 6.47 -18.21
N PRO A 36 -2.78 7.57 -18.32
CA PRO A 36 -3.54 8.09 -17.18
C PRO A 36 -4.60 7.12 -16.66
N ILE A 37 -5.31 6.43 -17.55
CA ILE A 37 -6.38 5.48 -17.18
C ILE A 37 -5.80 4.20 -16.57
N LEU A 38 -4.69 3.70 -17.12
CA LEU A 38 -3.98 2.52 -16.61
C LEU A 38 -3.37 2.77 -15.23
N GLU A 39 -2.70 3.92 -15.06
CA GLU A 39 -2.11 4.31 -13.79
C GLU A 39 -3.18 4.59 -12.74
N GLY A 40 -4.29 5.25 -13.11
CA GLY A 40 -5.42 5.46 -12.22
C GLY A 40 -6.02 4.15 -11.72
N ALA A 41 -6.23 3.18 -12.62
CA ALA A 41 -6.72 1.85 -12.25
C ALA A 41 -5.70 1.07 -11.40
N TYR A 42 -4.42 1.10 -11.78
CA TYR A 42 -3.34 0.47 -11.02
C TYR A 42 -3.19 1.08 -9.62
N ASN A 43 -3.39 2.39 -9.45
CA ASN A 43 -3.35 3.03 -8.13
C ASN A 43 -4.47 2.52 -7.21
N ARG A 44 -5.61 2.09 -7.75
CA ARG A 44 -6.75 1.57 -6.97
C ARG A 44 -6.63 0.08 -6.63
N THR A 45 -5.87 -0.69 -7.40
CA THR A 45 -5.85 -2.17 -7.29
C THR A 45 -4.47 -2.78 -7.06
N SER A 46 -3.41 -2.06 -7.41
CA SER A 46 -1.99 -2.46 -7.33
C SER A 46 -1.64 -3.80 -7.98
N ASP A 47 -2.43 -4.27 -8.95
CA ASP A 47 -2.23 -5.56 -9.61
C ASP A 47 -2.10 -5.38 -11.13
N LEU A 48 -0.87 -5.52 -11.66
CA LEU A 48 -0.60 -5.43 -13.09
C LEU A 48 -1.29 -6.53 -13.91
N GLY A 49 -1.44 -7.72 -13.36
CA GLY A 49 -2.10 -8.84 -14.04
C GLY A 49 -3.60 -8.57 -14.23
N LEU A 50 -4.25 -8.05 -13.19
CA LEU A 50 -5.64 -7.61 -13.26
C LEU A 50 -5.83 -6.48 -14.28
N ILE A 51 -4.93 -5.50 -14.28
CA ILE A 51 -4.98 -4.37 -15.24
C ILE A 51 -4.82 -4.87 -16.67
N ALA A 52 -3.82 -5.71 -16.94
CA ALA A 52 -3.58 -6.26 -18.27
C ALA A 52 -4.78 -7.07 -18.77
N ARG A 53 -5.33 -7.96 -17.93
CA ARG A 53 -6.51 -8.76 -18.28
C ARG A 53 -7.72 -7.87 -18.57
N THR A 54 -8.02 -6.93 -17.69
CA THR A 54 -9.19 -6.04 -17.83
C THR A 54 -9.10 -5.19 -19.09
N LEU A 55 -7.91 -4.68 -19.43
CA LEU A 55 -7.70 -3.92 -20.67
C LEU A 55 -7.96 -4.77 -21.92
N TRP A 56 -7.62 -6.05 -21.91
CA TRP A 56 -7.86 -6.93 -23.04
C TRP A 56 -9.32 -7.33 -23.18
N ASP A 57 -9.96 -7.70 -22.07
CA ASP A 57 -11.32 -8.25 -22.06
C ASP A 57 -12.39 -7.17 -22.22
N SER A 58 -12.22 -6.03 -21.54
CA SER A 58 -13.26 -5.00 -21.38
C SER A 58 -12.81 -3.59 -21.76
N GLY A 59 -11.55 -3.43 -22.21
CA GLY A 59 -11.01 -2.15 -22.64
C GLY A 59 -10.99 -1.08 -21.54
N GLU A 60 -11.03 0.19 -21.96
CA GLU A 60 -10.95 1.37 -21.09
C GLU A 60 -12.12 1.45 -20.11
N ALA A 61 -13.35 1.16 -20.56
CA ALA A 61 -14.53 1.13 -19.70
C ALA A 61 -14.39 0.12 -18.54
N GLY A 62 -13.76 -1.04 -18.80
CA GLY A 62 -13.44 -2.02 -17.78
C GLY A 62 -12.48 -1.48 -16.71
N LEU A 63 -11.45 -0.73 -17.13
CA LEU A 63 -10.47 -0.13 -16.23
C LEU A 63 -11.10 0.95 -15.32
N GLU A 64 -12.00 1.76 -15.85
CA GLU A 64 -12.76 2.76 -15.08
C GLU A 64 -13.73 2.14 -14.06
N ALA A 65 -14.25 0.97 -14.39
CA ALA A 65 -15.12 0.21 -13.51
C ALA A 65 -14.38 -0.40 -12.31
N LEU A 66 -13.06 -0.62 -12.40
CA LEU A 66 -12.27 -1.12 -11.27
C LEU A 66 -12.31 -0.14 -10.09
N LYS A 67 -12.80 -0.61 -8.94
CA LYS A 67 -12.88 0.15 -7.69
C LYS A 67 -11.89 -0.37 -6.65
N VAL A 68 -11.63 0.48 -5.66
CA VAL A 68 -10.92 0.08 -4.44
C VAL A 68 -11.75 -0.99 -3.72
N ARG A 69 -11.08 -2.04 -3.23
CA ARG A 69 -11.72 -3.16 -2.52
C ARG A 69 -10.91 -3.51 -1.29
N ALA A 70 -11.59 -3.79 -0.17
CA ALA A 70 -10.92 -4.37 0.99
C ALA A 70 -10.27 -5.72 0.62
N GLY A 71 -9.23 -6.10 1.36
CA GLY A 71 -8.36 -7.24 1.04
C GLY A 71 -7.37 -7.03 -0.12
N HIS A 72 -7.52 -5.97 -0.92
CA HIS A 72 -6.64 -5.68 -2.05
C HIS A 72 -5.90 -4.35 -1.82
N PRO A 73 -4.56 -4.35 -1.69
CA PRO A 73 -3.83 -3.14 -1.35
C PRO A 73 -3.92 -2.10 -2.47
N LEU A 74 -4.13 -0.83 -2.09
CA LEU A 74 -4.04 0.30 -3.01
C LEU A 74 -2.72 1.06 -2.83
N ARG A 75 -2.28 1.75 -3.89
CA ARG A 75 -1.02 2.50 -3.87
C ARG A 75 -1.09 3.60 -2.79
N PRO A 76 -0.15 3.63 -1.83
CA PRO A 76 -0.20 4.62 -0.76
C PRO A 76 0.05 6.02 -1.32
N GLN A 77 -0.71 7.01 -0.84
CA GLN A 77 -0.45 8.41 -1.17
C GLN A 77 0.90 8.83 -0.59
N LEU A 78 1.72 9.51 -1.39
CA LEU A 78 3.02 10.04 -0.99
C LEU A 78 2.90 11.53 -0.65
N ALA A 79 3.80 12.01 0.22
CA ALA A 79 3.87 13.41 0.60
C ALA A 79 4.98 14.12 -0.18
N GLU A 80 4.68 15.34 -0.64
CA GLU A 80 5.68 16.28 -1.15
C GLU A 80 6.30 17.05 0.02
N ARG A 81 7.62 17.28 -0.03
CA ARG A 81 8.32 18.07 0.97
C ARG A 81 8.39 19.53 0.54
N LEU A 82 7.90 20.42 1.39
CA LEU A 82 8.04 21.87 1.25
C LEU A 82 8.97 22.42 2.34
N PRO A 83 9.61 23.59 2.11
CA PRO A 83 10.66 24.10 2.98
C PRO A 83 10.16 24.56 4.36
N ASN A 84 8.94 25.09 4.44
CA ASN A 84 8.37 25.64 5.67
C ASN A 84 6.83 25.64 5.64
N PRO A 85 6.15 25.81 6.80
CA PRO A 85 4.70 25.83 6.90
C PRO A 85 4.02 26.90 6.03
N GLU A 86 4.64 28.07 5.86
CA GLU A 86 4.10 29.17 5.06
C GLU A 86 3.97 28.78 3.59
N ALA A 87 4.98 28.08 3.05
CA ALA A 87 4.93 27.56 1.68
C ALA A 87 3.84 26.49 1.52
N VAL A 88 3.62 25.66 2.54
CA VAL A 88 2.55 24.64 2.56
C VAL A 88 1.19 25.32 2.49
N ILE A 89 0.91 26.28 3.37
CA ILE A 89 -0.38 26.98 3.44
C ILE A 89 -0.60 27.81 2.17
N LYS A 90 0.43 28.47 1.64
CA LYS A 90 0.33 29.22 0.38
C LYS A 90 -0.03 28.31 -0.80
N LYS A 91 0.47 27.08 -0.83
CA LYS A 91 0.22 26.12 -1.92
C LYS A 91 -1.15 25.43 -1.79
N LEU A 92 -1.55 25.05 -0.58
CA LEU A 92 -2.70 24.17 -0.33
C LEU A 92 -3.95 24.92 0.19
N GLY A 93 -3.79 26.15 0.70
CA GLY A 93 -4.87 26.89 1.35
C GLY A 93 -5.14 26.38 2.77
N THR A 94 -6.39 26.00 3.04
CA THR A 94 -6.78 25.41 4.31
C THR A 94 -6.21 23.99 4.45
N VAL A 95 -5.50 23.73 5.55
CA VAL A 95 -4.82 22.46 5.78
C VAL A 95 -5.20 21.82 7.12
N GLY A 96 -5.29 20.49 7.13
CA GLY A 96 -5.25 19.70 8.36
C GLY A 96 -3.80 19.36 8.71
N VAL A 97 -3.44 19.48 9.99
CA VAL A 97 -2.09 19.18 10.47
C VAL A 97 -2.14 17.93 11.35
N GLN A 98 -1.28 16.96 11.05
CA GLN A 98 -1.13 15.74 11.83
C GLN A 98 0.35 15.54 12.21
N PRO A 99 0.65 14.99 13.40
CA PRO A 99 2.00 14.59 13.74
C PRO A 99 2.55 13.59 12.72
N LYS A 100 3.82 13.75 12.34
CA LYS A 100 4.50 12.74 11.53
C LYS A 100 5.15 11.71 12.45
N TYR A 101 4.52 10.55 12.55
CA TYR A 101 5.06 9.42 13.31
C TYR A 101 6.26 8.76 12.59
N ASP A 102 7.08 8.05 13.37
CA ASP A 102 8.25 7.31 12.91
C ASP A 102 8.09 5.82 13.21
N GLY A 103 7.32 5.13 12.37
CA GLY A 103 6.96 3.73 12.56
C GLY A 103 6.88 2.97 11.25
N LEU A 104 6.08 1.91 11.26
CA LEU A 104 5.81 1.10 10.09
C LEU A 104 4.46 1.54 9.50
N ARG A 105 4.48 2.22 8.35
CA ARG A 105 3.24 2.51 7.62
C ARG A 105 2.53 1.21 7.27
N VAL A 106 1.28 1.10 7.68
CA VAL A 106 0.42 -0.06 7.51
C VAL A 106 -0.90 0.35 6.86
N GLN A 107 -1.34 -0.45 5.90
CA GLN A 107 -2.69 -0.39 5.33
C GLN A 107 -3.47 -1.58 5.89
N ILE A 108 -4.41 -1.32 6.79
CA ILE A 108 -5.23 -2.35 7.45
C ILE A 108 -6.55 -2.45 6.69
N HIS A 109 -6.84 -3.61 6.13
CA HIS A 109 -8.09 -3.90 5.45
C HIS A 109 -8.91 -4.83 6.30
N LYS A 110 -10.20 -4.53 6.40
CA LYS A 110 -11.25 -5.45 6.87
C LYS A 110 -12.23 -5.65 5.74
N ASP A 111 -12.45 -6.88 5.33
CA ASP A 111 -13.44 -7.33 4.34
C ASP A 111 -14.33 -8.40 4.98
N GLY A 112 -15.45 -7.98 5.58
CA GLY A 112 -16.21 -8.82 6.50
C GLY A 112 -15.36 -9.25 7.70
N ASP A 113 -15.12 -10.56 7.81
CA ASP A 113 -14.30 -11.15 8.88
C ASP A 113 -12.83 -11.30 8.49
N ALA A 114 -12.49 -11.13 7.20
CA ALA A 114 -11.12 -11.23 6.72
C ALA A 114 -10.36 -9.93 6.99
N ILE A 115 -9.18 -10.05 7.62
CA ILE A 115 -8.33 -8.91 7.93
C ILE A 115 -6.95 -9.13 7.34
N SER A 116 -6.47 -8.12 6.63
CA SER A 116 -5.14 -8.14 6.02
C SER A 116 -4.43 -6.82 6.25
N ILE A 117 -3.14 -6.89 6.56
CA ILE A 117 -2.31 -5.72 6.79
C ILE A 117 -1.22 -5.71 5.73
N PHE A 118 -1.03 -4.56 5.07
CA PHE A 118 0.00 -4.38 4.05
C PHE A 118 0.99 -3.29 4.42
N SER A 119 2.25 -3.48 4.03
CA SER A 119 3.32 -2.50 4.22
C SER A 119 3.20 -1.33 3.25
N ARG A 120 4.06 -0.31 3.41
CA ARG A 120 4.29 0.75 2.41
C ARG A 120 4.54 0.22 0.99
N ASN A 121 5.20 -0.93 0.87
CA ASN A 121 5.52 -1.56 -0.41
C ASN A 121 4.51 -2.65 -0.80
N LEU A 122 3.36 -2.69 -0.11
CA LEU A 122 2.25 -3.62 -0.35
C LEU A 122 2.55 -5.09 -0.07
N GLU A 123 3.61 -5.35 0.69
CA GLU A 123 3.91 -6.69 1.20
C GLU A 123 2.96 -7.02 2.35
N SER A 124 2.49 -8.27 2.44
CA SER A 124 1.66 -8.70 3.56
C SER A 124 2.46 -8.64 4.87
N MET A 125 1.85 -8.04 5.88
CA MET A 125 2.36 -7.91 7.25
C MET A 125 1.35 -8.45 8.28
N THR A 126 0.29 -9.13 7.84
CA THR A 126 -0.82 -9.55 8.72
C THR A 126 -0.35 -10.35 9.93
N GLU A 127 0.52 -11.35 9.71
CA GLU A 127 1.05 -12.21 10.77
C GLU A 127 1.98 -11.48 11.75
N MET A 128 2.52 -10.31 11.36
CA MET A 128 3.41 -9.52 12.20
C MET A 128 2.66 -8.74 13.29
N PHE A 129 1.35 -8.50 13.11
CA PHE A 129 0.56 -7.65 13.99
C PHE A 129 -0.78 -8.29 14.37
N PRO A 130 -0.78 -9.44 15.06
CA PRO A 130 -2.02 -10.08 15.51
C PRO A 130 -2.86 -9.17 16.41
N GLU A 131 -2.24 -8.29 17.20
CA GLU A 131 -2.93 -7.29 18.02
C GLU A 131 -3.72 -6.29 17.18
N LEU A 132 -3.18 -5.87 16.02
CA LEU A 132 -3.88 -4.97 15.10
C LEU A 132 -5.00 -5.70 14.35
N VAL A 133 -4.80 -6.98 14.05
CA VAL A 133 -5.85 -7.85 13.50
C VAL A 133 -7.02 -7.94 14.48
N MET A 134 -6.76 -8.20 15.76
CA MET A 134 -7.79 -8.25 16.79
C MET A 134 -8.46 -6.89 17.03
N ALA A 135 -7.71 -5.78 16.97
CA ALA A 135 -8.28 -4.46 17.10
C ALA A 135 -9.22 -4.13 15.93
N ALA A 136 -8.80 -4.45 14.70
CA ALA A 136 -9.60 -4.24 13.50
C ALA A 136 -10.86 -5.10 13.47
N SER A 137 -10.81 -6.34 13.99
CA SER A 137 -11.98 -7.24 14.01
C SER A 137 -13.14 -6.66 14.82
N LYS A 138 -12.83 -5.95 15.92
CA LYS A 138 -13.80 -5.30 16.82
C LYS A 138 -14.50 -4.08 16.20
N LEU A 139 -14.04 -3.56 15.07
CA LEU A 139 -14.67 -2.41 14.40
C LEU A 139 -16.07 -2.79 13.90
N LYS A 140 -17.08 -1.98 14.24
CA LYS A 140 -18.49 -2.19 13.83
C LYS A 140 -18.76 -1.70 12.39
N VAL A 141 -17.92 -2.12 11.45
CA VAL A 141 -18.04 -1.87 10.02
C VAL A 141 -17.75 -3.16 9.27
N ALA A 142 -18.49 -3.42 8.19
CA ALA A 142 -18.28 -4.61 7.37
C ALA A 142 -16.98 -4.51 6.59
N ASN A 143 -16.78 -3.39 5.89
CA ASN A 143 -15.63 -3.18 5.01
C ASN A 143 -14.96 -1.84 5.29
N VAL A 144 -13.66 -1.84 5.53
CA VAL A 144 -12.88 -0.61 5.71
C VAL A 144 -11.42 -0.83 5.30
N ILE A 145 -10.80 0.25 4.81
CA ILE A 145 -9.35 0.33 4.62
C ILE A 145 -8.86 1.51 5.44
N LEU A 146 -7.93 1.25 6.37
CA LEU A 146 -7.32 2.24 7.25
C LEU A 146 -5.85 2.39 6.84
N ASP A 147 -5.39 3.63 6.71
CA ASP A 147 -3.97 3.97 6.49
C ASP A 147 -3.45 4.59 7.79
N GLY A 148 -2.36 4.03 8.32
CA GLY A 148 -1.84 4.45 9.61
C GLY A 148 -0.39 4.03 9.83
N GLU A 149 0.12 4.35 11.01
CA GLU A 149 1.49 4.04 11.41
C GLU A 149 1.47 3.10 12.62
N ALA A 150 2.09 1.93 12.49
CA ALA A 150 2.33 1.03 13.61
C ALA A 150 3.63 1.44 14.32
N ILE A 151 3.53 1.77 15.61
CA ILE A 151 4.62 2.30 16.43
C ILE A 151 4.64 1.48 17.72
N ALA A 152 5.83 1.07 18.17
CA ALA A 152 5.93 0.43 19.47
C ALA A 152 5.76 1.48 20.60
N TYR A 153 5.10 1.07 21.66
CA TYR A 153 4.70 1.91 22.78
C TYR A 153 5.08 1.20 24.09
N ASN A 154 5.71 1.94 24.99
CA ASN A 154 6.02 1.45 26.33
C ASN A 154 4.93 1.91 27.30
N PRO A 155 4.11 0.99 27.85
CA PRO A 155 3.04 1.35 28.78
C PRO A 155 3.52 1.78 30.16
N GLU A 156 4.76 1.45 30.57
CA GLU A 156 5.30 1.87 31.87
C GLU A 156 5.78 3.32 31.84
N SER A 157 6.42 3.73 30.75
CA SER A 157 6.88 5.11 30.56
C SER A 157 5.88 6.00 29.83
N GLU A 158 4.80 5.42 29.30
CA GLU A 158 3.79 6.07 28.44
C GLU A 158 4.38 6.74 27.18
N GLU A 159 5.49 6.22 26.65
CA GLU A 159 6.22 6.81 25.53
C GLU A 159 6.25 5.91 24.29
N TYR A 160 6.31 6.53 23.11
CA TYR A 160 6.65 5.83 21.87
C TYR A 160 8.15 5.51 21.84
N VAL A 161 8.50 4.29 21.47
CA VAL A 161 9.90 3.89 21.35
C VAL A 161 10.47 4.27 19.98
N PRO A 162 11.81 4.42 19.85
CA PRO A 162 12.44 4.75 18.58
C PRO A 162 12.11 3.76 17.46
N PHE A 163 12.17 4.25 16.22
CA PHE A 163 11.89 3.44 15.02
C PHE A 163 12.75 2.18 14.92
N GLN A 164 14.02 2.23 15.31
CA GLN A 164 14.92 1.07 15.32
C GLN A 164 14.33 -0.10 16.12
N GLU A 165 13.76 0.18 17.28
CA GLU A 165 13.13 -0.82 18.15
C GLU A 165 11.79 -1.29 17.57
N THR A 166 10.99 -0.38 17.01
CA THR A 166 9.76 -0.72 16.30
C THR A 166 10.04 -1.70 15.14
N THR A 167 11.10 -1.48 14.37
CA THR A 167 11.45 -2.37 13.24
C THR A 167 12.04 -3.71 13.65
N ALA A 168 12.63 -3.82 14.85
CA ALA A 168 13.16 -5.08 15.37
C ALA A 168 12.10 -6.17 15.46
N ARG A 169 10.81 -5.79 15.56
CA ARG A 169 9.67 -6.70 15.52
C ARG A 169 9.66 -7.63 14.30
N ARG A 170 10.15 -7.18 13.14
CA ARG A 170 10.22 -7.99 11.91
C ARG A 170 11.02 -9.29 12.07
N ARG A 171 11.88 -9.37 13.08
CA ARG A 171 12.80 -10.50 13.32
C ARG A 171 12.40 -11.35 14.53
N LYS A 172 11.28 -11.05 15.19
CA LYS A 172 10.81 -11.82 16.36
C LYS A 172 10.03 -13.05 15.91
N GLU A 173 10.27 -14.17 16.58
CA GLU A 173 9.47 -15.39 16.48
C GLU A 173 8.41 -15.42 17.58
N GLY A 174 7.41 -16.30 17.47
CA GLY A 174 6.36 -16.46 18.50
C GLY A 174 5.40 -15.26 18.62
N ILE A 175 5.33 -14.38 17.61
CA ILE A 175 4.51 -13.16 17.65
C ILE A 175 3.03 -13.46 17.94
N GLN A 176 2.53 -14.63 17.56
CA GLN A 176 1.16 -15.07 17.83
C GLN A 176 0.84 -15.19 19.33
N GLU A 177 1.83 -15.42 20.19
CA GLU A 177 1.67 -15.53 21.65
C GLU A 177 1.55 -14.16 22.33
N LEU A 178 1.86 -13.08 21.62
CA LEU A 178 1.78 -11.70 22.13
C LEU A 178 0.40 -11.05 21.89
N ALA A 179 -0.53 -11.80 21.29
CA ALA A 179 -1.87 -11.35 20.93
C ALA A 179 -2.83 -11.40 22.13
#